data_AF-A0A7W1KVD1-F1
#
_entry.id   AF-A0A7W1KVD1-F1
#
_cell.length_a   1.000
_cell.length_b   1.000
_cell.length_c   1.000
_cell.angle_alpha   90.00
_cell.angle_beta   90.00
_cell.angle_gamma   90.00
#
_symmetry.space_group_name_H-M   'P 1'
#
loop_
_entity.id
_entity.type
_entity.pdbx_description
1 polymer ?
#
loop_
_entity_poly.entity_id
_entity_poly.type
_entity_poly.pdbx_seq_one_letter_code
_entity_poly.pdbx_strand_id
1 'polypeptide(L)'
;MEAAERAVDAMYAGAHLSWPVRLGSWALAAVPVWLLFDPIWIVPAIVGVELCWIVGLQWSSARERSRQRVATAACERHRNEVFAAFAVSGDPIALSGGEGPAWRVGDLVFKPAPGEEEWSWLGAHLPSVREDGFRLALPVPAPDDRWVIDGWSAQTWVAGGHPSEPRWLEVLDVSARLHAAMRHLPRPPFLDARTHEWAIGDRVAWGEMAPPVRHEFLDRLLETRRPVELLPQVIHGDLTENVLFDDALPPAVIDPAVYWRPAGYASAIVVGDAIRWRMADPAPLLEATDHLEAFQQLLVRASIFRLVTTLAVDGWLAPYARDIDLAERLAG
;
A
#
# COMPACT_ATOMS: atom_id res chain seq x y z
N MET A 1 34.92 25.89 2.77
CA MET A 1 34.64 25.01 1.62
C MET A 1 33.15 24.72 1.54
N GLU A 2 32.55 24.10 2.56
CA GLU A 2 31.10 23.86 2.63
C GLU A 2 30.18 25.08 2.41
N ALA A 3 30.53 26.26 2.93
CA ALA A 3 29.69 27.45 2.74
C ALA A 3 29.70 27.97 1.30
N ALA A 4 30.82 27.78 0.57
CA ALA A 4 30.92 28.13 -0.84
C ALA A 4 30.23 27.09 -1.72
N GLU A 5 30.30 25.82 -1.34
CA GLU A 5 29.61 24.71 -1.99
C GLU A 5 28.09 24.86 -1.86
N ARG A 6 27.59 25.16 -0.64
CA ARG A 6 26.18 25.51 -0.40
C ARG A 6 25.71 26.74 -1.19
N ALA A 7 26.57 27.74 -1.37
CA ALA A 7 26.25 28.94 -2.16
C ALA A 7 26.17 28.64 -3.66
N VAL A 8 27.06 27.79 -4.17
CA VAL A 8 27.03 27.32 -5.57
C VAL A 8 25.81 26.43 -5.80
N ASP A 9 25.47 25.51 -4.90
CA ASP A 9 24.28 24.66 -5.00
C ASP A 9 22.98 25.48 -4.97
N ALA A 10 22.93 26.54 -4.15
CA ALA A 10 21.82 27.48 -4.14
C ALA A 10 21.68 28.25 -5.47
N MET A 11 22.80 28.62 -6.10
CA MET A 11 22.81 29.30 -7.41
C MET A 11 22.26 28.40 -8.53
N TYR A 12 22.56 27.11 -8.54
CA TYR A 12 22.02 26.16 -9.52
C TYR A 12 20.67 25.56 -9.12
N ALA A 13 19.99 26.11 -8.11
CA ALA A 13 18.70 25.63 -7.62
C ALA A 13 18.68 24.12 -7.25
N GLY A 14 19.81 23.58 -6.78
CA GLY A 14 19.97 22.17 -6.44
C GLY A 14 20.22 21.22 -7.62
N ALA A 15 20.37 21.73 -8.85
CA ALA A 15 20.74 20.93 -10.01
C ALA A 15 22.27 20.81 -10.15
N HIS A 16 22.81 19.59 -10.17
CA HIS A 16 24.24 19.36 -10.39
C HIS A 16 24.54 19.18 -11.89
N LEU A 17 25.12 20.19 -12.53
CA LEU A 17 25.67 20.04 -13.88
C LEU A 17 27.04 19.37 -13.78
N SER A 18 27.23 18.25 -14.47
CA SER A 18 28.48 17.50 -14.39
C SER A 18 29.66 18.29 -14.94
N TRP A 19 30.83 18.14 -14.30
CA TRP A 19 32.08 18.81 -14.70
C TRP A 19 32.44 18.66 -16.19
N PRO A 20 32.28 17.48 -16.83
CA PRO A 20 32.53 17.34 -18.26
C PRO A 20 31.65 18.23 -19.15
N VAL A 21 30.38 18.42 -18.78
CA VAL A 21 29.44 19.27 -19.52
C VAL A 21 29.80 20.74 -19.36
N ARG A 22 30.17 21.17 -18.15
CA ARG A 22 30.64 22.53 -17.88
C ARG A 22 31.90 22.86 -18.67
N LEU A 23 32.93 22.02 -18.54
CA LEU A 23 34.21 22.20 -19.24
C LEU A 23 34.04 22.18 -20.75
N GLY A 24 33.18 21.30 -21.27
CA GLY A 24 32.83 21.27 -22.69
C GLY A 24 32.16 22.56 -23.16
N SER A 25 31.22 23.10 -22.39
CA SER A 25 30.54 24.37 -22.72
C SER A 25 31.49 25.58 -22.66
N TRP A 26 32.45 25.58 -21.72
CA TRP A 26 33.48 26.63 -21.65
C TRP A 26 34.43 26.56 -22.84
N ALA A 27 34.86 25.36 -23.22
CA ALA A 27 35.74 25.18 -24.38
C ALA A 27 35.05 25.65 -25.67
N LEU A 28 33.76 25.36 -25.85
CA LEU A 28 32.97 25.82 -26.99
C LEU A 28 32.86 27.34 -27.09
N ALA A 29 32.91 28.06 -25.97
CA ALA A 29 32.91 29.52 -25.97
C ALA A 29 34.33 30.12 -26.08
N ALA A 30 35.31 29.52 -25.40
CA ALA A 30 36.66 30.04 -25.30
C ALA A 30 37.48 29.83 -26.59
N VAL A 31 37.33 28.69 -27.27
CA VAL A 31 38.11 28.35 -28.47
C VAL A 31 37.82 29.30 -29.64
N PRO A 32 36.56 29.62 -29.99
CA PRO A 32 36.26 30.60 -31.04
C PRO A 32 36.73 32.02 -30.67
N VAL A 33 36.58 32.42 -29.41
CA VAL A 33 37.03 33.74 -28.94
C VAL A 33 38.55 33.87 -29.07
N TRP A 34 39.29 32.83 -28.72
CA TRP A 34 40.74 32.79 -28.87
C TRP A 34 41.21 32.85 -30.34
N LEU A 35 40.45 32.26 -31.27
CA LEU A 35 40.80 32.22 -32.69
C LEU A 35 40.42 33.51 -33.45
N LEU A 36 39.39 34.22 -33.00
CA LEU A 36 38.75 35.30 -33.77
C LEU A 36 38.80 36.68 -33.09
N PHE A 37 39.13 36.76 -31.80
CA PHE A 37 39.07 37.98 -30.99
C PHE A 37 40.25 38.11 -30.02
N ASP A 38 40.37 39.25 -29.35
CA ASP A 38 41.39 39.48 -28.32
C ASP A 38 41.19 38.53 -27.11
N PRO A 39 42.24 37.85 -26.62
CA PRO A 39 42.17 36.93 -25.47
C PRO A 39 41.52 37.50 -24.20
N ILE A 40 41.49 38.83 -24.01
CA ILE A 40 40.81 39.47 -22.87
C ILE A 40 39.31 39.10 -22.78
N TRP A 41 38.70 38.69 -23.90
CA TRP A 41 37.28 38.33 -23.97
C TRP A 41 36.96 36.88 -23.58
N ILE A 42 37.97 36.02 -23.37
CA ILE A 42 37.76 34.60 -23.04
C ILE A 42 37.04 34.45 -21.69
N VAL A 43 37.51 35.15 -20.66
CA VAL A 43 36.91 35.09 -19.32
C VAL A 43 35.48 35.65 -19.31
N PRO A 44 35.19 36.84 -19.89
CA PRO A 44 33.83 37.33 -20.06
C PRO A 44 32.90 36.35 -20.80
N ALA A 45 33.39 35.67 -21.85
CA ALA A 45 32.60 34.69 -22.60
C ALA A 45 32.25 33.46 -21.75
N ILE A 46 33.19 32.93 -20.98
CA ILE A 46 32.96 31.80 -20.04
C ILE A 46 31.96 32.22 -18.95
N VAL A 47 32.13 33.40 -18.36
CA VAL A 47 31.20 33.94 -17.35
C VAL A 47 29.80 34.12 -17.93
N GLY A 48 29.68 34.60 -19.17
CA GLY A 48 28.39 34.71 -19.86
C GLY A 48 27.69 33.38 -20.05
N VAL A 49 28.42 32.33 -20.46
CA VAL A 49 27.88 30.96 -20.57
C VAL A 49 27.44 30.42 -19.22
N GLU A 50 28.21 30.66 -18.16
CA GLU A 50 27.84 30.22 -16.81
C GLU A 50 26.60 30.94 -16.27
N LEU A 51 26.48 32.25 -16.50
CA LEU A 51 25.27 33.00 -16.16
C LEU A 51 24.05 32.49 -16.94
N CYS A 52 24.22 32.14 -18.23
CA CYS A 52 23.15 31.53 -19.03
C CYS A 52 22.73 30.16 -18.47
N TRP A 53 23.66 29.32 -18.03
CA TRP A 53 23.34 28.05 -17.37
C TRP A 53 22.58 28.26 -16.06
N ILE A 54 23.05 29.17 -15.21
CA ILE A 54 22.40 29.50 -13.93
C ILE A 54 20.97 30.00 -14.16
N VAL A 55 20.79 30.98 -15.05
CA VAL A 55 19.46 31.54 -15.35
C VAL A 55 18.55 30.48 -15.99
N GLY A 56 19.07 29.67 -16.92
CA GLY A 56 18.32 28.60 -17.58
C GLY A 56 17.85 27.52 -16.62
N LEU A 57 18.71 27.07 -15.70
CA LEU A 57 18.40 26.06 -14.68
C LEU A 57 17.48 26.61 -13.58
N GLN A 58 17.65 27.87 -13.19
CA GLN A 58 16.72 28.52 -12.26
C GLN A 58 15.33 28.70 -12.89
N TRP A 59 15.25 29.07 -14.17
CA TRP A 59 14.00 29.20 -14.89
C TRP A 59 13.30 27.84 -15.10
N SER A 60 14.04 26.80 -15.51
CA SER A 60 13.49 25.44 -15.64
C SER A 60 12.97 24.91 -14.30
N SER A 61 13.74 25.10 -13.23
CA SER A 61 13.34 24.70 -11.87
C SER A 61 12.13 25.48 -11.36
N ALA A 62 12.04 26.78 -11.65
CA ALA A 62 10.88 27.60 -11.31
C ALA A 62 9.62 27.17 -12.08
N ARG A 63 9.78 26.82 -13.36
CA ARG A 63 8.71 26.29 -14.20
C ARG A 63 8.24 24.90 -13.74
N GLU A 64 9.16 24.06 -13.29
CA GLU A 64 8.81 22.74 -12.75
C GLU A 64 8.07 22.86 -11.42
N ARG A 65 8.55 23.73 -10.51
CA ARG A 65 7.82 24.05 -9.28
C ARG A 65 6.44 24.63 -9.54
N SER A 66 6.26 25.47 -10.56
CA SER A 66 4.95 26.03 -10.89
C SER A 66 4.00 24.96 -11.46
N ARG A 67 4.49 24.07 -12.34
CA ARG A 67 3.74 22.90 -12.81
C ARG A 67 3.32 22.00 -11.66
N GLN A 68 4.25 21.70 -10.75
CA GLN A 68 3.96 20.86 -9.60
C GLN A 68 2.93 21.51 -8.68
N ARG A 69 3.01 22.82 -8.43
CA ARG A 69 1.97 23.57 -7.68
C ARG A 69 0.60 23.51 -8.37
N VAL A 70 0.55 23.67 -9.69
CA VAL A 70 -0.71 23.58 -10.46
C VAL A 70 -1.28 22.17 -10.41
N ALA A 71 -0.44 21.14 -10.53
CA ALA A 71 -0.83 19.74 -10.43
C ALA A 71 -1.34 19.41 -9.02
N THR A 72 -0.62 19.82 -7.98
CA THR A 72 -1.06 19.67 -6.58
C THR A 72 -2.39 20.37 -6.35
N ALA A 73 -2.55 21.62 -6.80
CA ALA A 73 -3.81 22.35 -6.67
C ALA A 73 -4.96 21.69 -7.47
N ALA A 74 -4.67 21.06 -8.60
CA ALA A 74 -5.67 20.30 -9.36
C ALA A 74 -6.09 19.01 -8.63
N CYS A 75 -5.12 18.26 -8.08
CA CYS A 75 -5.39 17.09 -7.24
C CYS A 75 -6.19 17.45 -5.99
N GLU A 76 -5.86 18.58 -5.34
CA GLU A 76 -6.60 19.08 -4.17
C GLU A 76 -8.04 19.47 -4.53
N ARG A 77 -8.24 20.18 -5.66
CA ARG A 77 -9.58 20.52 -6.14
C ARG A 77 -10.40 19.28 -6.44
N HIS A 78 -9.85 18.35 -7.21
CA HIS A 78 -10.54 17.11 -7.57
C HIS A 78 -10.93 16.29 -6.33
N ARG A 79 -10.01 16.15 -5.37
CA ARG A 79 -10.29 15.49 -4.09
C ARG A 79 -11.41 16.20 -3.31
N ASN A 80 -11.40 17.53 -3.26
CA ASN A 80 -12.44 18.29 -2.57
C ASN A 80 -13.81 18.19 -3.29
N GLU A 81 -13.83 18.07 -4.62
CA GLU A 81 -15.05 17.79 -5.40
C GLU A 81 -15.62 16.41 -5.04
N VAL A 82 -14.77 15.39 -4.93
CA VAL A 82 -15.17 14.06 -4.44
C VAL A 82 -15.78 14.16 -3.04
N PHE A 83 -15.11 14.81 -2.09
CA PHE A 83 -15.65 14.96 -0.72
C PHE A 83 -17.00 15.67 -0.70
N ALA A 84 -17.14 16.75 -1.47
CA ALA A 84 -18.40 17.46 -1.61
C ALA A 84 -19.52 16.57 -2.21
N ALA A 85 -19.19 15.66 -3.12
CA ALA A 85 -20.16 14.74 -3.72
C ALA A 85 -20.72 13.71 -2.71
N PHE A 86 -19.97 13.37 -1.66
CA PHE A 86 -20.47 12.60 -0.52
C PHE A 86 -21.22 13.45 0.53
N ALA A 87 -21.50 14.72 0.21
CA ALA A 87 -22.16 15.69 1.08
C ALA A 87 -21.51 15.86 2.47
N VAL A 88 -20.19 15.69 2.55
CA VAL A 88 -19.42 15.95 3.78
C VAL A 88 -18.71 17.31 3.69
N SER A 89 -18.64 17.99 4.84
CA SER A 89 -17.93 19.27 4.99
C SER A 89 -16.97 19.20 6.16
N GLY A 90 -15.80 19.82 6.02
CA GLY A 90 -14.77 19.88 7.06
C GLY A 90 -13.39 20.00 6.43
N ASP A 91 -12.39 20.28 7.26
CA ASP A 91 -11.00 20.32 6.80
C ASP A 91 -10.47 18.89 6.61
N PRO A 92 -9.96 18.54 5.42
CA PRO A 92 -9.40 17.22 5.18
C PRO A 92 -8.13 16.98 5.99
N ILE A 93 -8.11 15.87 6.74
CA ILE A 93 -6.95 15.42 7.51
C ILE A 93 -6.34 14.22 6.79
N ALA A 94 -5.10 14.35 6.34
CA ALA A 94 -4.36 13.23 5.78
C ALA A 94 -4.13 12.19 6.89
N LEU A 95 -4.47 10.93 6.62
CA LEU A 95 -4.18 9.82 7.50
C LEU A 95 -2.90 9.13 7.04
N SER A 96 -2.03 8.76 7.98
CA SER A 96 -0.85 7.95 7.72
C SER A 96 -1.17 6.46 7.84
N GLY A 97 -0.74 5.64 6.86
CA GLY A 97 -0.89 4.19 6.86
C GLY A 97 -1.56 3.64 5.59
N GLY A 98 -1.34 2.35 5.32
CA GLY A 98 -1.92 1.61 4.19
C GLY A 98 -1.25 1.85 2.82
N GLU A 99 -1.80 1.21 1.78
CA GLU A 99 -1.39 1.42 0.39
C GLU A 99 -2.19 2.57 -0.24
N GLY A 100 -1.58 3.76 -0.26
CA GLY A 100 -2.12 4.92 -0.96
C GLY A 100 -2.70 6.02 -0.06
N PRO A 101 -3.23 7.10 -0.67
CA PRO A 101 -3.67 8.28 0.06
C PRO A 101 -5.00 8.04 0.77
N ALA A 102 -5.02 8.21 2.10
CA ALA A 102 -6.23 8.18 2.92
C ALA A 102 -6.51 9.55 3.54
N TRP A 103 -7.78 9.96 3.55
CA TRP A 103 -8.18 11.28 4.06
C TRP A 103 -9.40 11.16 4.95
N ARG A 104 -9.38 11.82 6.11
CA ARG A 104 -10.56 11.98 6.96
C ARG A 104 -11.20 13.34 6.70
N VAL A 105 -12.51 13.37 6.53
CA VAL A 105 -13.32 14.60 6.56
C VAL A 105 -14.53 14.35 7.45
N GLY A 106 -14.63 15.07 8.57
CA GLY A 106 -15.68 14.81 9.57
C GLY A 106 -15.62 13.36 10.08
N ASP A 107 -16.72 12.63 9.90
CA ASP A 107 -16.86 11.23 10.32
C ASP A 107 -16.69 10.24 9.16
N LEU A 108 -16.12 10.67 8.04
CA LEU A 108 -15.81 9.82 6.89
C LEU A 108 -14.32 9.71 6.64
N VAL A 109 -13.89 8.54 6.20
CA VAL A 109 -12.55 8.24 5.68
C VAL A 109 -12.67 7.89 4.21
N PHE A 110 -11.87 8.55 3.38
CA PHE A 110 -11.84 8.40 1.94
C PHE A 110 -10.59 7.67 1.49
N LYS A 111 -10.77 6.67 0.62
CA LYS A 111 -9.70 5.86 0.03
C LYS A 111 -9.98 5.55 -1.45
N PRO A 112 -8.94 5.31 -2.26
CA PRO A 112 -9.11 4.75 -3.59
C PRO A 112 -9.90 3.43 -3.53
N ALA A 113 -10.78 3.23 -4.51
CA ALA A 113 -11.68 2.10 -4.58
C ALA A 113 -11.38 1.24 -5.83
N PRO A 114 -11.38 -0.11 -5.72
CA PRO A 114 -11.19 -0.98 -6.88
C PRO A 114 -12.38 -0.95 -7.85
N GLY A 115 -13.59 -0.62 -7.38
CA GLY A 115 -14.77 -0.47 -8.24
C GLY A 115 -16.10 -0.46 -7.50
N GLU A 116 -17.16 -0.06 -8.22
CA GLU A 116 -18.53 0.10 -7.69
C GLU A 116 -19.14 -1.21 -7.18
N GLU A 117 -18.95 -2.32 -7.91
CA GLU A 117 -19.57 -3.61 -7.58
C GLU A 117 -19.14 -4.12 -6.20
N GLU A 118 -17.85 -4.00 -5.90
CA GLU A 118 -17.28 -4.43 -4.62
C GLU A 118 -17.81 -3.57 -3.48
N TRP A 119 -17.80 -2.25 -3.61
CA TRP A 119 -18.26 -1.34 -2.57
C TRP A 119 -19.76 -1.40 -2.32
N SER A 120 -20.55 -1.55 -3.38
CA SER A 120 -21.99 -1.78 -3.29
C SER A 120 -22.30 -3.07 -2.53
N TRP A 121 -21.57 -4.15 -2.82
CA TRP A 121 -21.72 -5.40 -2.09
C TRP A 121 -21.30 -5.25 -0.62
N LEU A 122 -20.15 -4.64 -0.32
CA LEU A 122 -19.70 -4.42 1.05
C LEU A 122 -20.73 -3.58 1.85
N GLY A 123 -21.23 -2.49 1.25
CA GLY A 123 -22.23 -1.62 1.87
C GLY A 123 -23.57 -2.29 2.12
N ALA A 124 -23.98 -3.23 1.25
CA ALA A 124 -25.21 -4.00 1.45
C ALA A 124 -25.09 -5.09 2.53
N HIS A 125 -23.89 -5.60 2.80
CA HIS A 125 -23.69 -6.81 3.62
C HIS A 125 -23.04 -6.55 4.98
N LEU A 126 -22.03 -5.68 5.06
CA LEU A 126 -21.31 -5.41 6.32
C LEU A 126 -22.20 -4.85 7.44
N PRO A 127 -23.23 -4.02 7.19
CA PRO A 127 -24.15 -3.58 8.25
C PRO A 127 -24.92 -4.72 8.93
N SER A 128 -25.00 -5.92 8.31
CA SER A 128 -25.63 -7.10 8.91
C SER A 128 -24.70 -7.90 9.84
N VAL A 129 -23.41 -7.56 9.86
CA VAL A 129 -22.42 -8.22 10.71
C VAL A 129 -22.58 -7.70 12.14
N ARG A 130 -22.88 -8.60 13.07
CA ARG A 130 -23.00 -8.25 14.49
C ARG A 130 -21.61 -7.94 15.06
N GLU A 131 -21.42 -6.71 15.48
CA GLU A 131 -20.25 -6.27 16.25
C GLU A 131 -20.29 -6.85 17.67
N ASP A 132 -19.33 -7.73 18.00
CA ASP A 132 -19.21 -8.36 19.32
C ASP A 132 -17.73 -8.51 19.70
N GLY A 133 -17.22 -7.59 20.51
CA GLY A 133 -15.80 -7.50 20.84
C GLY A 133 -14.93 -6.91 19.73
N PHE A 134 -15.53 -6.34 18.69
CA PHE A 134 -14.87 -5.55 17.66
C PHE A 134 -15.86 -4.50 17.11
N ARG A 135 -15.37 -3.52 16.35
CA ARG A 135 -16.15 -2.52 15.61
C ARG A 135 -15.77 -2.55 14.13
N LEU A 136 -16.65 -2.12 13.23
CA LEU A 136 -16.38 -2.05 11.79
C LEU A 136 -16.40 -0.61 11.27
N ALA A 137 -15.46 -0.26 10.41
CA ALA A 137 -15.62 0.88 9.51
C ALA A 137 -16.52 0.48 8.32
N LEU A 138 -17.76 0.97 8.32
CA LEU A 138 -18.76 0.61 7.31
C LEU A 138 -18.64 1.48 6.05
N PRO A 139 -18.78 0.91 4.84
CA PRO A 139 -18.95 1.67 3.61
C PRO A 139 -20.11 2.66 3.71
N VAL A 140 -19.93 3.84 3.12
CA VAL A 140 -20.94 4.91 3.07
C VAL A 140 -21.16 5.31 1.61
N PRO A 141 -22.41 5.23 1.08
CA PRO A 141 -22.70 5.70 -0.26
C PRO A 141 -22.82 7.23 -0.26
N ALA A 142 -22.61 7.83 -1.42
CA ALA A 142 -23.00 9.22 -1.65
C ALA A 142 -24.54 9.37 -1.62
N PRO A 143 -25.06 10.60 -1.47
CA PRO A 143 -26.52 10.84 -1.44
C PRO A 143 -27.28 10.43 -2.70
N ASP A 144 -26.58 10.16 -3.80
CA ASP A 144 -27.13 9.66 -5.06
C ASP A 144 -26.99 8.13 -5.22
N ASP A 145 -26.76 7.43 -4.11
CA ASP A 145 -26.60 5.97 -3.99
C ASP A 145 -25.36 5.37 -4.69
N ARG A 146 -24.47 6.20 -5.23
CA ARG A 146 -23.17 5.74 -5.74
C ARG A 146 -22.21 5.43 -4.61
N TRP A 147 -21.49 4.32 -4.74
CA TRP A 147 -20.49 3.91 -3.75
C TRP A 147 -19.08 4.40 -4.10
N VAL A 148 -18.82 4.61 -5.38
CA VAL A 148 -17.54 5.10 -5.90
C VAL A 148 -17.76 6.34 -6.77
N ILE A 149 -17.04 7.41 -6.43
CA ILE A 149 -17.04 8.67 -7.20
C ILE A 149 -15.60 8.97 -7.61
N ASP A 150 -15.36 9.02 -8.91
CA ASP A 150 -14.04 9.28 -9.51
C ASP A 150 -12.92 8.39 -8.95
N GLY A 151 -13.24 7.11 -8.69
CA GLY A 151 -12.29 6.13 -8.15
C GLY A 151 -12.09 6.22 -6.63
N TRP A 152 -12.86 7.03 -5.92
CA TRP A 152 -12.82 7.14 -4.45
C TRP A 152 -14.07 6.56 -3.82
N SER A 153 -13.88 6.02 -2.63
CA SER A 153 -14.92 5.48 -1.75
C SER A 153 -14.87 6.17 -0.39
N ALA A 154 -15.93 5.99 0.40
CA ALA A 154 -16.01 6.49 1.76
C ALA A 154 -16.40 5.38 2.74
N GLN A 155 -15.82 5.41 3.95
CA GLN A 155 -16.22 4.60 5.09
C GLN A 155 -16.44 5.48 6.31
N THR A 156 -17.20 4.98 7.29
CA THR A 156 -17.29 5.62 8.60
C THR A 156 -15.92 5.67 9.27
N TRP A 157 -15.54 6.82 9.80
CA TRP A 157 -14.40 6.95 10.69
C TRP A 157 -14.69 6.23 12.00
N VAL A 158 -13.69 5.51 12.50
CA VAL A 158 -13.75 4.78 13.77
C VAL A 158 -12.60 5.23 14.65
N ALA A 159 -12.87 5.42 15.94
CA ALA A 159 -11.85 5.78 16.92
C ALA A 159 -10.84 4.64 17.12
N GLY A 160 -9.58 5.01 17.36
CA GLY A 160 -8.46 4.12 17.58
C GLY A 160 -7.25 4.49 16.72
N GLY A 161 -6.12 3.84 16.97
CA GLY A 161 -4.89 3.99 16.19
C GLY A 161 -4.12 2.67 16.07
N HIS A 162 -3.15 2.64 15.17
CA HIS A 162 -2.19 1.54 15.13
C HIS A 162 -1.40 1.54 16.45
N PRO A 163 -1.22 0.38 17.09
CA PRO A 163 -0.56 0.32 18.38
C PRO A 163 0.94 0.58 18.21
N SER A 164 1.58 1.18 19.21
CA SER A 164 3.03 1.39 19.20
C SER A 164 3.82 0.09 19.29
N GLU A 165 3.24 -0.91 19.97
CA GLU A 165 3.77 -2.27 20.10
C GLU A 165 2.80 -3.27 19.46
N PRO A 166 3.28 -4.35 18.82
CA PRO A 166 2.39 -5.29 18.17
C PRO A 166 1.44 -6.03 19.11
N ARG A 167 0.15 -6.13 18.73
CA ARG A 167 -0.91 -6.80 19.50
C ARG A 167 -1.46 -8.04 18.79
N TRP A 168 -0.57 -8.89 18.25
CA TRP A 168 -0.95 -9.99 17.35
C TRP A 168 -1.97 -10.98 17.91
N LEU A 169 -1.87 -11.33 19.20
CA LEU A 169 -2.82 -12.25 19.84
C LEU A 169 -4.25 -11.67 19.86
N GLU A 170 -4.36 -10.34 20.02
CA GLU A 170 -5.65 -9.66 19.98
C GLU A 170 -6.16 -9.52 18.55
N VAL A 171 -5.28 -9.31 17.57
CA VAL A 171 -5.65 -9.37 16.15
C VAL A 171 -6.20 -10.75 15.79
N LEU A 172 -5.62 -11.84 16.32
CA LEU A 172 -6.14 -13.19 16.15
C LEU A 172 -7.52 -13.40 16.81
N ASP A 173 -7.74 -12.85 18.01
CA ASP A 173 -9.07 -12.87 18.68
C ASP A 173 -10.12 -12.09 17.86
N VAL A 174 -9.77 -10.89 17.38
CA VAL A 174 -10.63 -10.10 16.49
C VAL A 174 -10.92 -10.87 15.20
N SER A 175 -9.92 -11.52 14.61
CA SER A 175 -10.10 -12.38 13.44
C SER A 175 -11.14 -13.47 13.71
N ALA A 176 -11.02 -14.21 14.81
CA ALA A 176 -11.96 -15.28 15.14
C ALA A 176 -13.40 -14.76 15.28
N ARG A 177 -13.60 -13.64 15.99
CA ARG A 177 -14.91 -13.01 16.21
C ARG A 177 -15.52 -12.47 14.92
N LEU A 178 -14.73 -11.74 14.14
CA LEU A 178 -15.15 -11.17 12.86
C LEU A 178 -15.65 -12.26 11.91
N HIS A 179 -14.86 -13.31 11.71
CA HIS A 179 -15.22 -14.40 10.80
C HIS A 179 -16.41 -15.20 11.30
N ALA A 180 -16.54 -15.41 12.61
CA ALA A 180 -17.76 -16.01 13.16
C ALA A 180 -19.00 -15.16 12.85
N ALA A 181 -18.90 -13.83 12.95
CA ALA A 181 -19.96 -12.89 12.65
C ALA A 181 -20.24 -12.70 11.14
N MET A 182 -19.32 -13.08 10.25
CA MET A 182 -19.47 -12.99 8.79
C MET A 182 -19.94 -14.29 8.14
N ARG A 183 -20.09 -15.38 8.90
CA ARG A 183 -20.40 -16.73 8.37
C ARG A 183 -21.69 -16.80 7.54
N HIS A 184 -22.68 -15.95 7.83
CA HIS A 184 -23.96 -15.92 7.11
C HIS A 184 -23.91 -15.16 5.80
N LEU A 185 -22.83 -14.44 5.52
CA LEU A 185 -22.71 -13.63 4.30
C LEU A 185 -22.57 -14.53 3.06
N PRO A 186 -23.22 -14.17 1.94
CA PRO A 186 -23.09 -14.91 0.69
C PRO A 186 -21.70 -14.72 0.08
N ARG A 187 -21.33 -15.60 -0.86
CA ARG A 187 -20.11 -15.41 -1.66
C ARG A 187 -20.23 -14.14 -2.50
N PRO A 188 -19.29 -13.18 -2.42
CA PRO A 188 -19.32 -11.99 -3.26
C PRO A 188 -19.09 -12.35 -4.74
N PRO A 189 -19.93 -11.88 -5.68
CA PRO A 189 -19.84 -12.23 -7.10
C PRO A 189 -18.61 -11.61 -7.80
N PHE A 190 -18.19 -10.43 -7.38
CA PHE A 190 -17.05 -9.71 -7.97
C PHE A 190 -15.70 -10.41 -7.79
N LEU A 191 -15.58 -11.39 -6.88
CA LEU A 191 -14.32 -12.10 -6.62
C LEU A 191 -13.77 -12.80 -7.88
N ASP A 192 -14.67 -13.29 -8.73
CA ASP A 192 -14.30 -13.97 -9.98
C ASP A 192 -13.73 -13.01 -11.02
N ALA A 193 -14.08 -11.72 -10.95
CA ALA A 193 -13.64 -10.69 -11.88
C ALA A 193 -12.32 -10.01 -11.46
N ARG A 194 -11.87 -10.17 -10.20
CA ARG A 194 -10.62 -9.55 -9.73
C ARG A 194 -9.39 -10.09 -10.46
N THR A 195 -8.56 -9.19 -10.96
CA THR A 195 -7.31 -9.50 -11.69
C THR A 195 -6.06 -8.88 -11.08
N HIS A 196 -6.18 -8.14 -9.98
CA HIS A 196 -5.04 -7.53 -9.31
C HIS A 196 -4.12 -8.58 -8.65
N GLU A 197 -2.94 -8.15 -8.25
CA GLU A 197 -1.82 -8.99 -7.79
C GLU A 197 -2.18 -9.83 -6.57
N TRP A 198 -3.00 -9.30 -5.65
CA TRP A 198 -3.53 -10.07 -4.53
C TRP A 198 -4.51 -11.17 -4.94
N ALA A 199 -5.39 -10.92 -5.92
CA ALA A 199 -6.32 -11.95 -6.42
C ALA A 199 -5.57 -13.06 -7.15
N ILE A 200 -4.50 -12.73 -7.86
CA ILE A 200 -3.59 -13.70 -8.46
C ILE A 200 -2.92 -14.54 -7.36
N GLY A 201 -2.35 -13.90 -6.33
CA GLY A 201 -1.70 -14.60 -5.23
C GLY A 201 -2.64 -15.57 -4.50
N ASP A 202 -3.87 -15.14 -4.22
CA ASP A 202 -4.90 -15.99 -3.60
C ASP A 202 -5.24 -17.20 -4.50
N ARG A 203 -5.52 -16.98 -5.80
CA ARG A 203 -5.82 -18.09 -6.72
C ARG A 203 -4.66 -19.08 -6.86
N VAL A 204 -3.41 -18.59 -6.87
CA VAL A 204 -2.23 -19.45 -6.88
C VAL A 204 -2.12 -20.25 -5.60
N ALA A 205 -2.33 -19.63 -4.43
CA ALA A 205 -2.32 -20.31 -3.13
C ALA A 205 -3.34 -21.45 -3.06
N TRP A 206 -4.52 -21.25 -3.64
CA TRP A 206 -5.62 -22.23 -3.66
C TRP A 206 -5.58 -23.21 -4.84
N GLY A 207 -4.65 -23.05 -5.77
CA GLY A 207 -4.47 -23.96 -6.91
C GLY A 207 -5.50 -23.76 -8.01
N GLU A 208 -6.19 -22.62 -7.98
CA GLU A 208 -7.17 -22.18 -8.98
C GLU A 208 -6.49 -21.54 -10.20
N MET A 209 -5.20 -21.18 -10.05
CA MET A 209 -4.38 -20.58 -11.10
C MET A 209 -2.93 -21.09 -11.02
N ALA A 210 -2.27 -21.25 -12.17
CA ALA A 210 -0.84 -21.51 -12.22
C ALA A 210 -0.04 -20.23 -11.88
N PRO A 211 1.11 -20.34 -11.19
CA PRO A 211 1.89 -19.17 -10.82
C PRO A 211 2.39 -18.42 -12.08
N PRO A 212 2.26 -17.07 -12.14
CA PRO A 212 2.69 -16.29 -13.29
C PRO A 212 4.22 -16.15 -13.37
N VAL A 213 4.91 -16.46 -12.28
CA VAL A 213 6.37 -16.31 -12.10
C VAL A 213 6.94 -17.58 -11.48
N ARG A 214 8.21 -17.87 -11.76
CA ARG A 214 8.97 -18.97 -11.14
C ARG A 214 9.89 -18.42 -10.05
N HIS A 215 9.94 -19.11 -8.92
CA HIS A 215 10.80 -18.75 -7.81
C HIS A 215 11.07 -19.97 -6.93
N GLU A 216 12.30 -20.17 -6.47
CA GLU A 216 12.69 -21.39 -5.72
C GLU A 216 11.83 -21.61 -4.46
N PHE A 217 11.58 -20.54 -3.69
CA PHE A 217 10.71 -20.62 -2.51
C PHE A 217 9.25 -20.89 -2.86
N LEU A 218 8.79 -20.44 -4.03
CA LEU A 218 7.43 -20.70 -4.48
C LEU A 218 7.29 -22.16 -4.91
N ASP A 219 8.26 -22.68 -5.67
CA ASP A 219 8.28 -24.08 -6.09
C ASP A 219 8.29 -25.01 -4.86
N ARG A 220 9.11 -24.71 -3.84
CA ARG A 220 9.12 -25.42 -2.55
C ARG A 220 7.75 -25.42 -1.86
N LEU A 221 7.14 -24.25 -1.67
CA LEU A 221 5.81 -24.15 -1.04
C LEU A 221 4.73 -24.89 -1.82
N LEU A 222 4.78 -24.84 -3.16
CA LEU A 222 3.84 -25.56 -4.02
C LEU A 222 4.00 -27.09 -3.89
N GLU A 223 5.22 -27.60 -3.68
CA GLU A 223 5.50 -29.01 -3.39
C GLU A 223 5.02 -29.43 -1.99
N THR A 224 5.13 -28.54 -0.99
CA THR A 224 4.63 -28.75 0.38
C THR A 224 3.10 -28.72 0.46
N ARG A 225 2.45 -27.95 -0.41
CA ARG A 225 0.99 -27.77 -0.39
C ARG A 225 0.26 -29.10 -0.59
N ARG A 226 -0.71 -29.37 0.30
CA ARG A 226 -1.64 -30.49 0.26
C ARG A 226 -3.10 -29.99 0.20
N PRO A 227 -4.04 -30.78 -0.32
CA PRO A 227 -5.47 -30.45 -0.30
C PRO A 227 -5.98 -30.15 1.12
N VAL A 228 -6.97 -29.27 1.22
CA VAL A 228 -7.65 -28.92 2.48
C VAL A 228 -9.15 -28.94 2.21
N GLU A 229 -9.89 -29.72 3.00
CA GLU A 229 -11.34 -29.93 2.85
C GLU A 229 -12.10 -29.13 3.92
N LEU A 230 -11.92 -27.80 3.92
CA LEU A 230 -12.59 -26.89 4.84
C LEU A 230 -13.66 -26.06 4.11
N LEU A 231 -14.75 -25.77 4.81
CA LEU A 231 -15.84 -24.96 4.25
C LEU A 231 -15.39 -23.49 4.08
N PRO A 232 -15.50 -22.92 2.86
CA PRO A 232 -15.21 -21.51 2.64
C PRO A 232 -16.36 -20.62 3.13
N GLN A 233 -16.01 -19.38 3.49
CA GLN A 233 -16.93 -18.30 3.84
C GLN A 233 -16.28 -16.97 3.47
N VAL A 234 -16.97 -15.85 3.72
CA VAL A 234 -16.35 -14.53 3.59
C VAL A 234 -15.30 -14.36 4.68
N ILE A 235 -14.07 -14.00 4.28
CA ILE A 235 -12.98 -13.66 5.19
C ILE A 235 -12.35 -12.31 4.87
N HIS A 236 -11.71 -11.69 5.85
CA HIS A 236 -10.81 -10.56 5.68
C HIS A 236 -9.39 -11.07 5.38
N GLY A 237 -8.91 -10.86 4.16
CA GLY A 237 -7.62 -11.37 3.67
C GLY A 237 -6.41 -10.49 3.99
N ASP A 238 -6.61 -9.37 4.70
CA ASP A 238 -5.53 -8.43 5.02
C ASP A 238 -5.65 -7.83 6.43
N LEU A 239 -5.97 -8.65 7.44
CA LEU A 239 -6.34 -8.12 8.76
C LEU A 239 -5.16 -7.57 9.58
N THR A 240 -3.93 -8.00 9.29
CA THR A 240 -2.73 -7.82 10.12
C THR A 240 -2.49 -6.39 10.58
N GLU A 241 -2.61 -5.42 9.67
CA GLU A 241 -2.41 -4.00 9.96
C GLU A 241 -3.73 -3.22 9.93
N ASN A 242 -4.86 -3.89 9.72
CA ASN A 242 -6.18 -3.27 9.56
C ASN A 242 -7.06 -3.39 10.82
N VAL A 243 -6.42 -3.46 11.98
CA VAL A 243 -7.06 -3.40 13.30
C VAL A 243 -6.51 -2.22 14.09
N LEU A 244 -7.38 -1.27 14.42
CA LEU A 244 -7.11 -0.11 15.25
C LEU A 244 -7.48 -0.39 16.71
N PHE A 245 -6.69 0.14 17.63
CA PHE A 245 -6.89 -0.05 19.06
C PHE A 245 -7.16 1.27 19.77
N ASP A 246 -7.95 1.18 20.83
CA ASP A 246 -8.30 2.27 21.74
C ASP A 246 -8.35 1.70 23.17
N ASP A 247 -8.02 2.51 24.17
CA ASP A 247 -7.96 2.06 25.57
C ASP A 247 -9.35 1.78 26.16
N ALA A 248 -10.39 2.46 25.65
CA ALA A 248 -11.75 2.40 26.19
C ALA A 248 -12.74 1.68 25.27
N LEU A 249 -12.37 1.42 24.01
CA LEU A 249 -13.25 0.82 23.01
C LEU A 249 -12.72 -0.53 22.51
N PRO A 250 -13.62 -1.45 22.10
CA PRO A 250 -13.19 -2.66 21.39
C PRO A 250 -12.35 -2.33 20.15
N PRO A 251 -11.46 -3.22 19.69
CA PRO A 251 -10.69 -3.01 18.47
C PRO A 251 -11.58 -2.72 17.26
N ALA A 252 -11.11 -1.85 16.36
CA ALA A 252 -11.83 -1.45 15.16
C ALA A 252 -11.18 -2.06 13.92
N VAL A 253 -11.94 -2.80 13.12
CA VAL A 253 -11.52 -3.34 11.82
C VAL A 253 -11.81 -2.30 10.74
N ILE A 254 -10.79 -2.00 9.94
CA ILE A 254 -10.88 -1.09 8.79
C ILE A 254 -10.57 -1.83 7.50
N ASP A 255 -10.75 -1.17 6.35
CA ASP A 255 -10.28 -1.63 5.03
C ASP A 255 -10.67 -3.07 4.65
N PRO A 256 -11.98 -3.39 4.56
CA PRO A 256 -12.47 -4.74 4.34
C PRO A 256 -11.99 -5.34 3.01
N ALA A 257 -10.92 -6.13 3.06
CA ALA A 257 -10.39 -6.88 1.91
C ALA A 257 -11.00 -8.29 1.88
N VAL A 258 -12.19 -8.44 1.30
CA VAL A 258 -12.95 -9.71 1.41
C VAL A 258 -12.49 -10.80 0.42
N TYR A 259 -12.44 -12.05 0.88
CA TYR A 259 -12.16 -13.26 0.06
C TYR A 259 -13.13 -14.40 0.42
N TRP A 260 -13.19 -15.46 -0.39
CA TRP A 260 -14.05 -16.62 -0.15
C TRP A 260 -13.25 -17.88 0.20
N ARG A 261 -12.83 -17.99 1.47
CA ARG A 261 -11.89 -19.01 1.98
C ARG A 261 -12.28 -19.50 3.38
N PRO A 262 -11.71 -20.60 3.90
CA PRO A 262 -11.94 -21.03 5.27
C PRO A 262 -11.55 -19.97 6.31
N ALA A 263 -12.31 -19.83 7.39
CA ALA A 263 -12.08 -18.77 8.40
C ALA A 263 -10.66 -18.77 8.97
N GLY A 264 -10.11 -19.94 9.30
CA GLY A 264 -8.75 -20.07 9.83
C GLY A 264 -7.66 -19.57 8.87
N TYR A 265 -7.96 -19.40 7.58
CA TYR A 265 -7.02 -18.85 6.61
C TYR A 265 -6.68 -17.39 6.92
N ALA A 266 -7.64 -16.61 7.40
CA ALA A 266 -7.38 -15.23 7.81
C ALA A 266 -6.40 -15.15 8.99
N SER A 267 -6.52 -16.05 9.97
CA SER A 267 -5.55 -16.17 11.06
C SER A 267 -4.18 -16.59 10.54
N ALA A 268 -4.11 -17.51 9.58
CA ALA A 268 -2.85 -17.93 8.96
C ALA A 268 -2.15 -16.78 8.20
N ILE A 269 -2.92 -15.89 7.55
CA ILE A 269 -2.38 -14.66 6.93
C ILE A 269 -1.80 -13.75 8.01
N VAL A 270 -2.52 -13.50 9.11
CA VAL A 270 -2.02 -12.68 10.23
C VAL A 270 -0.70 -13.23 10.78
N VAL A 271 -0.61 -14.54 11.00
CA VAL A 271 0.62 -15.18 11.50
C VAL A 271 1.77 -15.05 10.48
N GLY A 272 1.50 -15.33 9.20
CA GLY A 272 2.50 -15.21 8.14
C GLY A 272 3.04 -13.79 8.02
N ASP A 273 2.15 -12.79 7.99
CA ASP A 273 2.50 -11.38 7.87
C ASP A 273 3.29 -10.86 9.08
N ALA A 274 2.85 -11.21 10.30
CA ALA A 274 3.52 -10.83 11.53
C ALA A 274 4.96 -11.36 11.58
N ILE A 275 5.20 -12.59 11.12
CA ILE A 275 6.54 -13.18 11.06
C ILE A 275 7.36 -12.55 9.93
N ARG A 276 6.76 -12.41 8.75
CA ARG A 276 7.44 -11.96 7.53
C ARG A 276 7.87 -10.49 7.59
N TRP A 277 6.96 -9.60 7.97
CA TRP A 277 7.17 -8.15 7.92
C TRP A 277 7.45 -7.50 9.26
N ARG A 278 7.12 -8.19 10.37
CA ARG A 278 7.29 -7.65 11.73
C ARG A 278 8.20 -8.50 12.60
N MET A 279 8.82 -9.55 12.03
CA MET A 279 9.80 -10.40 12.71
C MET A 279 9.28 -10.99 14.03
N ALA A 280 7.95 -11.17 14.15
CA ALA A 280 7.31 -11.68 15.35
C ALA A 280 7.84 -13.06 15.74
N ASP A 281 7.86 -13.35 17.05
CA ASP A 281 8.15 -14.69 17.55
C ASP A 281 7.00 -15.65 17.16
N PRO A 282 7.28 -16.73 16.41
CA PRO A 282 6.24 -17.68 16.03
C PRO A 282 5.61 -18.42 17.20
N ALA A 283 6.35 -18.68 18.29
CA ALA A 283 5.90 -19.59 19.35
C ALA A 283 4.53 -19.24 19.96
N PRO A 284 4.30 -18.00 20.46
CA PRO A 284 2.99 -17.64 21.01
C PRO A 284 1.88 -17.58 19.96
N LEU A 285 2.21 -17.27 18.70
CA LEU A 285 1.23 -17.24 17.61
C LEU A 285 0.74 -18.65 17.28
N LEU A 286 1.65 -19.61 17.22
CA LEU A 286 1.33 -21.02 16.96
C LEU A 286 0.49 -21.61 18.07
N GLU A 287 0.83 -21.34 19.34
CA GLU A 287 0.02 -21.75 20.49
C GLU A 287 -1.42 -21.20 20.40
N ALA A 288 -1.57 -19.92 20.06
CA ALA A 288 -2.88 -19.30 19.89
C ALA A 288 -3.70 -19.91 18.74
N THR A 289 -3.05 -20.49 17.73
CA THR A 289 -3.71 -21.08 16.54
C THR A 289 -3.78 -22.60 16.53
N ASP A 290 -3.28 -23.29 17.56
CA ASP A 290 -3.19 -24.77 17.59
C ASP A 290 -4.55 -25.47 17.47
N HIS A 291 -5.61 -24.80 17.92
CA HIS A 291 -6.98 -25.28 17.84
C HIS A 291 -7.60 -25.18 16.42
N LEU A 292 -6.92 -24.52 15.46
CA LEU A 292 -7.44 -24.32 14.11
C LEU A 292 -7.15 -25.55 13.22
N GLU A 293 -8.21 -26.12 12.66
CA GLU A 293 -8.10 -27.28 11.77
C GLU A 293 -7.24 -26.96 10.53
N ALA A 294 -6.33 -27.88 10.20
CA ALA A 294 -5.42 -27.79 9.06
C ALA A 294 -4.58 -26.50 9.01
N PHE A 295 -4.33 -25.84 10.15
CA PHE A 295 -3.62 -24.56 10.22
C PHE A 295 -2.28 -24.57 9.47
N GLN A 296 -1.51 -25.65 9.59
CA GLN A 296 -0.23 -25.81 8.89
C GLN A 296 -0.37 -25.62 7.37
N GLN A 297 -1.42 -26.20 6.78
CA GLN A 297 -1.71 -26.09 5.34
C GLN A 297 -2.37 -24.76 4.95
N LEU A 298 -3.01 -24.08 5.90
CA LEU A 298 -3.49 -22.71 5.73
C LEU A 298 -2.32 -21.72 5.76
N LEU A 299 -1.31 -21.95 6.60
CA LEU A 299 -0.08 -21.15 6.65
C LEU A 299 0.76 -21.31 5.37
N VAL A 300 0.92 -22.53 4.84
CA VAL A 300 1.55 -22.74 3.52
C VAL A 300 0.86 -21.90 2.44
N ARG A 301 -0.48 -21.88 2.41
CA ARG A 301 -1.25 -21.05 1.47
C ARG A 301 -1.08 -19.56 1.71
N ALA A 302 -0.96 -19.12 2.97
CA ALA A 302 -0.77 -17.72 3.30
C ALA A 302 0.61 -17.24 2.81
N SER A 303 1.64 -18.05 3.02
CA SER A 303 2.98 -17.80 2.49
C SER A 303 3.02 -17.79 0.96
N ILE A 304 2.31 -18.70 0.27
CA ILE A 304 2.18 -18.66 -1.19
C ILE A 304 1.52 -17.36 -1.64
N PHE A 305 0.39 -17.00 -1.02
CA PHE A 305 -0.36 -15.78 -1.33
C PHE A 305 0.54 -14.55 -1.25
N ARG A 306 1.21 -14.33 -0.11
CA ARG A 306 2.10 -13.18 0.06
C ARG A 306 3.33 -13.22 -0.82
N LEU A 307 3.92 -14.39 -1.05
CA LEU A 307 5.09 -14.54 -1.92
C LEU A 307 4.76 -14.16 -3.37
N VAL A 308 3.65 -14.66 -3.91
CA VAL A 308 3.22 -14.36 -5.27
C VAL A 308 2.90 -12.89 -5.43
N THR A 309 2.17 -12.29 -4.47
CA THR A 309 1.88 -10.85 -4.50
C THR A 309 3.17 -10.01 -4.44
N THR A 310 4.11 -10.35 -3.55
CA THR A 310 5.41 -9.65 -3.46
C THR A 310 6.17 -9.71 -4.79
N LEU A 311 6.22 -10.88 -5.42
CA LEU A 311 6.90 -11.07 -6.70
C LEU A 311 6.23 -10.31 -7.85
N ALA A 312 4.91 -10.09 -7.78
CA ALA A 312 4.16 -9.36 -8.80
C ALA A 312 4.26 -7.84 -8.66
N VAL A 313 4.30 -7.32 -7.42
CA VAL A 313 4.30 -5.87 -7.15
C VAL A 313 5.71 -5.27 -7.14
N ASP A 314 6.62 -5.84 -6.35
CA ASP A 314 7.89 -5.17 -6.02
C ASP A 314 9.10 -5.77 -6.73
N GLY A 315 9.02 -7.04 -7.18
CA GLY A 315 10.14 -7.80 -7.71
C GLY A 315 11.30 -8.03 -6.72
N TRP A 316 11.20 -7.48 -5.50
CA TRP A 316 12.22 -7.55 -4.45
C TRP A 316 11.73 -8.47 -3.33
N LEU A 317 12.41 -9.59 -3.14
CA LEU A 317 12.23 -10.41 -1.96
C LEU A 317 13.20 -9.96 -0.89
N ALA A 318 12.70 -9.71 0.32
CA ALA A 318 13.56 -9.64 1.49
C ALA A 318 14.43 -10.91 1.53
N PRO A 319 15.75 -10.82 1.78
CA PRO A 319 16.69 -11.93 1.59
C PRO A 319 16.44 -13.19 2.42
N TYR A 320 15.47 -13.18 3.35
CA TYR A 320 15.08 -14.32 4.19
C TYR A 320 13.59 -14.22 4.53
N ALA A 321 12.76 -15.15 4.05
CA ALA A 321 11.34 -15.19 4.36
C ALA A 321 11.08 -16.22 5.49
N ARG A 322 11.18 -15.78 6.74
CA ARG A 322 11.06 -16.65 7.95
C ARG A 322 9.72 -17.38 8.04
N ASP A 323 8.67 -16.83 7.44
CA ASP A 323 7.35 -17.45 7.35
C ASP A 323 7.37 -18.70 6.46
N ILE A 324 8.17 -18.70 5.39
CA ILE A 324 8.31 -19.83 4.47
C ILE A 324 8.99 -21.00 5.17
N ASP A 325 10.12 -20.75 5.84
CA ASP A 325 10.84 -21.78 6.63
C ASP A 325 9.95 -22.34 7.74
N LEU A 326 9.06 -21.54 8.32
CA LEU A 326 8.10 -22.02 9.29
C LEU A 326 7.02 -22.89 8.64
N ALA A 327 6.42 -22.42 7.56
CA ALA A 327 5.39 -23.15 6.84
C ALA A 327 5.87 -24.54 6.40
N GLU A 328 7.08 -24.64 5.86
CA GLU A 328 7.68 -25.92 5.47
C GLU A 328 7.95 -26.84 6.65
N ARG A 329 8.50 -26.31 7.75
CA ARG A 329 8.77 -27.11 8.97
C ARG A 329 7.50 -27.64 9.62
N LEU A 330 6.40 -26.91 9.54
CA LEU A 330 5.13 -27.32 10.13
C LEU A 330 4.34 -28.28 9.25
N ALA A 331 4.51 -28.21 7.93
CA ALA A 331 3.74 -29.00 6.97
C ALA A 331 4.48 -30.22 6.40
N GLY A 332 5.81 -30.28 6.56
CA GLY A 332 6.66 -31.45 6.24
C GLY A 332 6.70 -32.46 7.38
#